data_AF-A0A2S9FRE4-F1
#
_entry.id   AF-A0A2S9FRE4-F1
#
_cell.length_a   1.000
_cell.length_b   1.000
_cell.length_c   1.000
_cell.angle_alpha   90.00
_cell.angle_beta   90.00
_cell.angle_gamma   90.00
#
_symmetry.space_group_name_H-M   'P 1'
#
loop_
_entity.id
_entity.type
_entity.pdbx_description
1 polymer ?
#
loop_
_entity_poly.entity_id
_entity_poly.type
_entity_poly.pdbx_seq_one_letter_code
_entity_poly.pdbx_strand_id
1 'polypeptide(L)'
;MTAVDRDGDAFTYTATTAPDGAVTVGSDGSFTYTPSPAARLRARTTWYTDTDRFRIAVDDGHGATRTIAVRVHIAPSNSAPVAGIPTFGTPDATTG
;
A
#
# COMPACT_ATOMS: atom_id res chain seq x y z
N MET A 1 -20.35 -4.82 8.08
CA MET A 1 -20.57 -5.62 9.31
C MET A 1 -19.86 -4.87 10.43
N THR A 2 -20.60 -4.06 11.18
CA THR A 2 -20.04 -3.30 12.32
C THR A 2 -20.20 -4.16 13.57
N ALA A 3 -19.08 -4.52 14.19
CA ALA A 3 -19.11 -5.08 15.53
C ALA A 3 -19.48 -3.95 16.49
N VAL A 4 -20.62 -4.08 17.16
CA VAL A 4 -21.03 -3.19 18.25
C VAL A 4 -20.85 -4.00 19.52
N ASP A 5 -19.87 -3.61 20.33
CA ASP A 5 -19.83 -4.02 21.73
C ASP A 5 -20.99 -3.34 22.47
N ARG A 6 -21.69 -4.10 23.31
CA ARG A 6 -22.90 -3.63 24.02
C ARG A 6 -22.58 -2.92 25.34
N ASP A 7 -21.34 -3.03 25.83
CA ASP A 7 -20.93 -2.51 27.12
C ASP A 7 -20.12 -1.20 27.02
N GLY A 8 -19.68 -0.83 25.80
CA GLY A 8 -19.02 0.44 25.51
C GLY A 8 -17.51 0.40 25.69
N ASP A 9 -16.93 -0.80 25.74
CA ASP A 9 -15.50 -1.00 25.89
C ASP A 9 -14.76 -0.65 24.60
N ALA A 10 -13.64 0.06 24.79
CA ALA A 10 -12.83 0.52 23.67
C ALA A 10 -11.99 -0.65 23.13
N PHE A 11 -12.29 -1.10 21.91
CA PHE A 11 -11.41 -2.03 21.20
C PHE A 11 -10.04 -1.39 20.96
N THR A 12 -8.98 -2.14 21.23
CA THR A 12 -7.62 -1.74 20.87
C THR A 12 -7.19 -2.47 19.61
N TYR A 13 -6.76 -1.71 18.60
CA TYR A 13 -6.28 -2.24 17.33
C TYR A 13 -4.76 -2.09 17.22
N THR A 14 -4.08 -3.18 16.86
CA THR A 14 -2.64 -3.16 16.60
C THR A 14 -2.33 -3.87 15.29
N ALA A 15 -1.45 -3.29 14.48
CA ALA A 15 -0.98 -3.89 13.24
C ALA A 15 0.40 -4.52 13.44
N THR A 16 0.63 -5.69 12.84
CA THR A 16 1.99 -6.23 12.71
C THR A 16 2.79 -5.45 11.67
N THR A 17 4.11 -5.60 11.71
CA THR A 17 4.98 -5.12 10.64
C THR A 17 4.60 -5.74 9.29
N ALA A 18 4.69 -4.93 8.24
CA ALA A 18 4.51 -5.33 6.85
C ALA A 18 5.89 -5.29 6.15
N PRO A 19 6.35 -6.36 5.48
CA PRO A 19 7.67 -6.40 4.84
C PRO A 19 7.92 -5.32 3.78
N ASP A 20 6.91 -5.00 2.97
CA ASP A 20 7.04 -4.16 1.78
C ASP A 20 6.50 -2.74 2.00
N GLY A 21 6.08 -2.40 3.23
CA GLY A 21 5.51 -1.08 3.55
C GLY A 21 5.32 -0.84 5.04
N ALA A 22 4.55 0.20 5.35
CA ALA A 22 4.16 0.55 6.71
C ALA A 22 2.63 0.52 6.86
N VAL A 23 2.17 0.10 8.03
CA VAL A 23 0.74 0.07 8.37
C VAL A 23 0.51 0.97 9.58
N THR A 24 -0.50 1.83 9.48
CA THR A 24 -1.04 2.58 10.62
C THR A 24 -2.50 2.19 10.77
N VAL A 25 -2.91 1.84 11.99
CA VAL A 25 -4.28 1.46 12.33
C VAL A 25 -4.88 2.50 13.28
N GLY A 26 -6.10 2.95 13.00
CA GLY A 26 -6.87 3.87 13.82
C GLY A 26 -7.64 3.16 14.92
N SER A 27 -8.17 3.93 15.87
CA SER A 27 -8.97 3.42 16.99
C SER A 27 -10.32 2.84 16.57
N ASP A 28 -10.79 3.15 15.37
CA ASP A 28 -12.01 2.57 14.76
C ASP A 28 -11.73 1.30 13.94
N GLY A 29 -10.47 0.84 13.92
CA GLY A 29 -10.02 -0.31 13.13
C GLY A 29 -9.77 -0.01 11.65
N SER A 30 -9.96 1.23 11.19
CA SER A 30 -9.50 1.66 9.87
C SER A 30 -7.97 1.56 9.80
N PHE A 31 -7.42 1.24 8.63
CA PHE A 31 -5.98 1.19 8.46
C PHE A 31 -5.54 1.83 7.16
N THR A 32 -4.34 2.42 7.19
CA THR A 32 -3.63 2.93 6.02
C THR A 32 -2.40 2.07 5.79
N TYR A 33 -2.24 1.56 4.57
CA TYR A 33 -1.01 0.89 4.13
C TYR A 33 -0.25 1.78 3.15
N THR A 34 1.02 2.04 3.45
CA THR A 34 1.92 2.83 2.61
C THR A 34 3.06 1.92 2.13
N PRO A 35 3.05 1.48 0.86
CA PRO A 35 4.13 0.67 0.33
C PRO A 35 5.45 1.46 0.25
N SER A 36 6.56 0.78 0.51
CA SER A 36 7.90 1.35 0.41
C SER A 36 8.26 1.72 -1.04
N PRO A 37 9.17 2.70 -1.25
CA PRO A 37 9.63 3.04 -2.60
C PRO A 37 10.22 1.85 -3.37
N ALA A 38 10.95 0.95 -2.69
CA ALA A 38 11.53 -0.25 -3.29
C ALA A 38 10.45 -1.24 -3.76
N ALA A 39 9.41 -1.45 -2.95
CA ALA A 39 8.28 -2.30 -3.34
C ALA A 39 7.50 -1.71 -4.52
N ARG A 40 7.29 -0.39 -4.55
CA ARG A 40 6.66 0.30 -5.68
C ARG A 40 7.50 0.28 -6.96
N LEU A 41 8.83 0.21 -6.84
CA LEU A 41 9.74 0.05 -7.98
C LEU A 41 9.67 -1.37 -8.53
N ARG A 42 9.69 -2.39 -7.67
CA ARG A 42 9.47 -3.79 -8.06
C ARG A 42 8.14 -3.99 -8.77
N ALA A 43 7.07 -3.38 -8.27
CA ALA A 43 5.74 -3.46 -8.86
C ALA A 43 5.64 -2.94 -10.32
N ARG A 44 6.64 -2.22 -10.83
CA ARG A 44 6.68 -1.76 -12.23
C ARG A 44 6.91 -2.89 -13.22
N THR A 45 7.50 -4.00 -12.81
CA THR A 45 7.88 -5.09 -13.72
C THR A 45 6.89 -6.26 -13.71
N THR A 46 5.90 -6.23 -12.82
CA THR A 46 5.09 -7.40 -12.47
C THR A 46 3.58 -7.22 -12.72
N TRP A 47 3.11 -6.03 -13.16
CA TRP A 47 1.70 -5.76 -13.49
C TRP A 47 0.69 -6.31 -12.45
N TYR A 48 0.71 -5.75 -11.23
CA TYR A 48 -0.24 -6.04 -10.14
C TYR A 48 -0.12 -7.41 -9.45
N THR A 49 0.95 -8.20 -9.66
CA THR A 49 1.17 -9.44 -8.90
C THR A 49 1.89 -9.23 -7.56
N ASP A 50 2.49 -8.06 -7.33
CA ASP A 50 3.14 -7.75 -6.05
C ASP A 50 2.10 -7.51 -4.95
N THR A 51 2.16 -8.34 -3.91
CA THR A 51 1.29 -8.23 -2.73
C THR A 51 2.10 -8.21 -1.45
N ASP A 52 1.62 -7.44 -0.47
CA ASP A 52 2.11 -7.50 0.90
C ASP A 52 1.06 -8.13 1.83
N ARG A 53 1.50 -8.61 2.99
CA ARG A 53 0.66 -9.20 4.01
C ARG A 53 1.06 -8.73 5.40
N PHE A 54 0.05 -8.44 6.19
CA PHE A 54 0.19 -8.14 7.61
C PHE A 54 -1.05 -8.62 8.35
N ARG A 55 -1.06 -8.45 9.68
CA ARG A 55 -2.19 -8.82 10.52
C ARG A 55 -2.62 -7.62 11.37
N ILE A 56 -3.90 -7.53 11.64
CA ILE A 56 -4.47 -6.60 12.62
C ILE A 56 -5.01 -7.44 13.77
N ALA A 57 -4.52 -7.20 14.98
CA ALA A 57 -5.06 -7.75 16.21
C ALA A 57 -6.06 -6.76 16.81
N VAL A 58 -7.19 -7.29 17.26
CA VAL A 58 -8.27 -6.58 17.94
C VAL A 58 -8.38 -7.17 19.34
N ASP A 59 -8.16 -6.34 20.35
CA ASP A 59 -8.29 -6.70 21.77
C ASP A 59 -9.56 -6.06 22.33
N ASP A 60 -10.38 -6.83 23.05
CA ASP A 60 -11.61 -6.38 23.69
C ASP A 60 -11.41 -5.82 25.11
N GLY A 61 -10.16 -5.73 25.58
CA GLY A 61 -9.81 -5.25 26.91
C GLY A 61 -10.15 -6.23 28.04
N HIS A 62 -10.77 -7.38 27.71
CA HIS A 62 -11.27 -8.38 28.64
C HIS A 62 -10.56 -9.73 28.46
N GLY A 63 -9.43 -9.73 27.75
CA GLY A 63 -8.57 -10.88 27.55
C GLY A 63 -8.89 -11.70 26.30
N ALA A 64 -9.87 -11.29 25.48
CA ALA A 64 -10.08 -11.90 24.17
C ALA A 64 -9.41 -11.06 23.08
N THR A 65 -8.53 -11.70 22.31
CA THR A 65 -7.91 -11.11 21.13
C THR A 65 -8.33 -11.86 19.89
N ARG A 66 -8.68 -11.13 18.82
CA ARG A 66 -8.89 -11.69 17.47
C ARG A 66 -7.86 -11.14 16.51
N THR A 67 -7.42 -11.96 15.56
CA THR A 67 -6.45 -11.54 14.54
C THR A 67 -7.03 -11.69 13.14
N ILE A 68 -6.90 -10.62 12.35
CA ILE A 68 -7.37 -10.55 10.96
C ILE A 68 -6.14 -10.50 10.05
N ALA A 69 -6.07 -11.42 9.09
CA ALA A 69 -5.04 -11.39 8.06
C ALA A 69 -5.45 -10.43 6.93
N VAL A 70 -4.57 -9.51 6.59
CA VAL A 70 -4.77 -8.53 5.52
C VAL A 70 -3.76 -8.79 4.40
N ARG A 71 -4.26 -8.79 3.16
CA ARG A 71 -3.43 -8.83 1.95
C ARG A 71 -3.74 -7.59 1.12
N VAL A 72 -2.70 -6.90 0.67
CA VAL A 72 -2.80 -5.67 -0.13
C VAL A 72 -2.03 -5.82 -1.43
N HIS A 73 -2.56 -5.28 -2.52
CA HIS A 73 -1.83 -5.16 -3.78
C HIS A 73 -0.97 -3.89 -3.76
N ILE A 74 0.24 -3.98 -4.29
CA ILE A 74 1.16 -2.86 -4.40
C ILE A 74 1.05 -2.27 -5.79
N ALA A 75 0.55 -1.04 -5.87
CA ALA A 75 0.51 -0.31 -7.13
C ALA A 75 1.93 0.20 -7.49
N PRO A 76 2.34 0.08 -8.77
CA PRO A 76 3.60 0.65 -9.23
C PRO A 76 3.65 2.16 -9.00
N SER A 77 4.86 2.68 -8.79
CA SER A 77 5.04 4.14 -8.85
C SER A 77 4.81 4.60 -10.29
N ASN A 78 3.77 5.37 -10.56
CA ASN A 78 3.60 6.01 -11.86
C ASN A 78 4.50 7.25 -11.93
N SER A 79 5.47 7.27 -12.85
CA SER A 79 6.16 8.51 -13.21
C SER A 79 5.62 8.95 -14.56
N ALA A 80 5.22 10.22 -14.67
CA ALA A 80 4.85 10.78 -15.95
C ALA A 80 5.99 10.58 -16.97
N PRO A 81 5.70 10.31 -18.25
CA PRO A 81 6.73 10.30 -19.27
C PRO A 81 7.44 11.65 -19.27
N VAL A 82 8.76 11.63 -19.16
CA VAL A 82 9.58 12.83 -19.37
C VAL A 82 9.74 12.96 -20.88
N ALA A 83 9.15 14.00 -21.47
CA ALA A 83 9.42 14.33 -22.86
C ALA A 83 10.93 14.61 -23.00
N GLY A 84 11.62 13.78 -23.78
CA GLY A 84 13.00 14.06 -24.17
C GLY A 84 13.04 15.35 -24.99
N ILE A 85 14.17 16.07 -24.93
CA ILE A 85 14.39 17.20 -25.83
C ILE A 85 14.45 16.64 -27.26
N PRO A 86 13.57 17.06 -28.19
CA PRO A 86 13.66 16.60 -29.56
C PRO A 86 14.97 17.11 -30.17
N THR A 87 15.83 16.19 -30.60
CA THR A 87 16.96 16.53 -31.46
C THR A 87 16.45 16.58 -32.89
N PHE A 88 16.30 17.79 -33.42
CA PHE A 88 16.16 17.98 -34.86
C PHE A 88 17.55 17.82 -35.48
N GLY A 89 17.74 16.79 -36.31
CA GLY A 89 18.88 16.79 -37.22
C GLY A 89 18.81 18.01 -38.13
N THR A 90 19.95 18.50 -38.61
CA THR A 90 19.96 19.47 -39.69
C THR A 90 19.24 18.84 -40.90
N PRO A 91 18.24 19.50 -41.51
CA PRO A 91 17.60 19.00 -42.73
C PRO A 91 18.66 18.64 -43.78
N ASP A 92 18.50 17.50 -44.44
CA ASP A 92 19.35 17.15 -45.58
C ASP A 92 19.09 18.16 -46.70
N ALA A 93 20.12 18.93 -47.07
CA ALA A 93 20.04 19.97 -48.09
C ALA A 93 19.73 19.42 -49.50
N THR A 94 19.71 18.10 -49.67
CA THR A 94 19.56 17.40 -50.95
C THR A 94 18.21 16.70 -51.08
N THR A 95 17.64 16.19 -49.98
CA THR A 95 16.42 15.35 -50.06
C THR A 95 15.18 15.95 -49.44
N GLY A 96 15.30 16.97 -48.57
CA GLY A 96 14.15 17.59 -47.90
C GLY A 96 13.48 16.69 -46.86
#